data_AF-A0A1F2YJD5-F1
#
_entry.id   AF-A0A1F2YJD5-F1
#
_cell.length_a   1.000
_cell.length_b   1.000
_cell.length_c   1.000
_cell.angle_alpha   90.00
_cell.angle_beta   90.00
_cell.angle_gamma   90.00
#
_symmetry.space_group_name_H-M   'P 1'
#
loop_
_entity.id
_entity.type
_entity.pdbx_description
1 polymer ?
#
loop_
_entity_poly.entity_id
_entity_poly.type
_entity_poly.pdbx_seq_one_letter_code
_entity_poly.pdbx_strand_id
1 'polypeptide(L)'
;MVGCMLTGIFCIPQLGGKVADISLLNQLAAQAGSIVLTVIYCGVLTWLIMKFVDKTIGLRVTPEQEERGLDVSDHNERAYNN
;
A
#
# COMPACT_ATOMS: atom_id res chain seq x y z
N MET A 1 2.43 5.93 -6.96
CA MET A 1 2.95 7.29 -6.63
C MET A 1 3.53 7.99 -7.84
N VAL A 2 4.53 7.42 -8.54
CA VAL A 2 5.10 8.01 -9.77
C VAL A 2 4.02 8.34 -10.81
N GLY A 3 3.12 7.39 -11.10
CA GLY A 3 2.00 7.62 -12.03
C GLY A 3 1.11 8.80 -11.65
N CYS A 4 0.81 8.97 -10.35
CA CYS A 4 -0.01 10.07 -9.83
C CYS A 4 0.66 11.44 -10.07
N MET A 5 1.98 11.51 -9.88
CA MET A 5 2.75 12.72 -10.20
C MET A 5 2.78 13.01 -11.70
N LEU A 6 2.95 11.98 -12.53
CA LEU A 6 2.91 12.13 -13.99
C LEU A 6 1.52 12.56 -14.49
N THR A 7 0.44 12.08 -13.88
CA THR A 7 -0.92 12.58 -14.14
C THR A 7 -1.02 14.08 -13.87
N GLY A 8 -0.32 14.58 -12.84
CA GLY A 8 -0.29 16.02 -12.55
C GLY A 8 0.40 16.85 -13.62
N ILE A 9 1.34 16.28 -14.37
CA ILE A 9 2.04 16.93 -15.48
C ILE A 9 1.21 16.85 -16.77
N PHE A 10 0.76 15.64 -17.12
CA PHE A 10 0.17 15.37 -18.44
C PHE A 10 -1.34 15.66 -18.54
N CYS A 11 -2.03 16.02 -17.44
CA CYS A 11 -3.46 16.37 -17.52
C CYS A 11 -3.74 17.80 -18.04
N ILE A 12 -2.71 18.63 -18.20
CA ILE A 12 -2.81 20.03 -18.62
C ILE A 12 -3.01 20.12 -20.14
N PRO A 13 -3.87 21.02 -20.65
CA PRO A 13 -4.17 21.11 -22.08
C PRO A 13 -2.94 21.33 -22.97
N GLN A 14 -1.97 22.10 -22.51
CA GLN A 14 -0.73 22.43 -23.22
C GLN A 14 0.17 21.20 -23.48
N LEU A 15 0.00 20.14 -22.69
CA LEU A 15 0.80 18.90 -22.76
C LEU A 15 -0.01 17.71 -23.29
N GLY A 16 -1.17 17.97 -23.92
CA GLY A 16 -2.05 16.94 -24.48
C GLY A 16 -3.17 16.47 -23.55
N GLY A 17 -3.35 17.11 -22.40
CA GLY A 17 -4.43 16.85 -21.47
C GLY A 17 -5.78 17.48 -21.89
N LYS A 18 -6.85 17.14 -21.18
CA LYS A 18 -8.23 17.62 -21.47
C LYS A 18 -8.85 18.45 -20.34
N VAL A 19 -8.10 18.74 -19.28
CA VAL A 19 -8.66 19.43 -18.11
C VAL A 19 -8.51 20.95 -18.29
N ALA A 20 -9.63 21.65 -18.46
CA ALA A 20 -9.63 23.10 -18.67
C ALA A 20 -9.21 23.87 -17.40
N ASP A 21 -8.60 25.05 -17.59
CA ASP A 21 -8.30 26.04 -16.56
C ASP A 21 -7.43 25.58 -15.38
N ILE A 22 -6.55 24.59 -15.59
CA ILE A 22 -5.61 24.11 -14.58
C ILE A 22 -4.18 24.58 -14.85
N SER A 23 -3.54 25.14 -13.82
CA SER A 23 -2.11 25.45 -13.83
C SER A 23 -1.28 24.26 -13.35
N LEU A 24 -0.07 24.11 -13.91
CA LEU A 24 0.85 23.02 -13.58
C LEU A 24 1.15 22.94 -12.09
N LEU A 25 1.41 24.09 -11.48
CA LEU A 25 1.84 24.15 -10.09
C LEU A 25 0.70 23.77 -9.13
N ASN A 26 -0.53 24.19 -9.41
CA ASN A 26 -1.70 23.82 -8.62
C ASN A 26 -1.99 22.32 -8.74
N GLN A 27 -1.86 21.75 -9.94
CA GLN A 27 -2.09 20.32 -10.14
C GLN A 27 -1.04 19.46 -9.46
N LEU A 28 0.25 19.83 -9.56
CA LEU A 28 1.32 19.10 -8.87
C LEU A 28 1.15 19.15 -7.35
N ALA A 29 0.75 20.31 -6.79
CA ALA A 29 0.45 20.44 -5.37
C ALA A 29 -0.74 19.55 -4.95
N ALA A 30 -1.81 19.52 -5.76
CA ALA A 30 -2.96 18.67 -5.52
C ALA A 30 -2.60 17.17 -5.55
N GLN A 31 -1.78 16.74 -6.51
CA GLN A 31 -1.33 15.34 -6.60
C GLN A 31 -0.35 14.96 -5.48
N ALA A 32 0.54 15.87 -5.07
CA ALA A 32 1.38 15.63 -3.90
C ALA A 32 0.54 15.49 -2.63
N GLY A 33 -0.45 16.37 -2.43
CA GLY A 33 -1.39 16.30 -1.32
C GLY A 33 -2.22 15.01 -1.32
N SER A 34 -2.70 14.56 -2.48
CA SER A 34 -3.45 13.31 -2.62
C SER A 34 -2.59 12.10 -2.26
N ILE A 35 -1.32 12.05 -2.68
CA ILE A 35 -0.39 10.98 -2.30
C ILE A 35 -0.21 10.93 -0.79
N VAL A 36 0.07 12.07 -0.16
CA VAL A 36 0.26 12.16 1.30
C VAL A 36 -0.99 11.69 2.04
N LEU A 37 -2.17 12.16 1.61
CA LEU A 37 -3.44 11.74 2.20
C LEU A 37 -3.64 10.23 2.08
N THR A 38 -3.41 9.66 0.89
CA THR A 38 -3.60 8.22 0.67
C THR A 38 -2.61 7.39 1.48
N VAL A 39 -1.35 7.84 1.61
CA VAL A 39 -0.34 7.16 2.44
C VAL A 39 -0.75 7.16 3.91
N ILE A 40 -1.18 8.31 4.43
CA ILE A 40 -1.64 8.42 5.82
C ILE A 40 -2.87 7.54 6.02
N TYR A 41 -3.86 7.62 5.13
CA TYR A 41 -5.08 6.83 5.23
C TYR A 41 -4.77 5.33 5.23
N CYS A 42 -4.06 4.84 4.21
CA CYS A 42 -3.71 3.42 4.12
C CYS A 42 -2.83 2.99 5.28
N GLY A 43 -1.82 3.78 5.67
CA GLY A 43 -0.92 3.46 6.77
C GLY A 43 -1.64 3.38 8.12
N VAL A 44 -2.41 4.42 8.47
CA VAL A 44 -3.14 4.48 9.75
C VAL A 44 -4.23 3.43 9.81
N LEU A 45 -5.05 3.31 8.76
CA LEU A 45 -6.15 2.36 8.74
C LEU A 45 -5.64 0.91 8.79
N THR A 46 -4.61 0.59 7.99
CA THR A 46 -4.01 -0.75 8.01
C THR A 46 -3.39 -1.04 9.37
N TRP A 47 -2.69 -0.08 9.98
CA TRP A 47 -2.15 -0.23 11.33
C TRP A 47 -3.23 -0.51 12.38
N LEU A 48 -4.35 0.21 12.33
CA LEU A 48 -5.48 -0.02 13.23
C LEU A 48 -6.07 -1.42 13.04
N ILE A 49 -6.28 -1.85 11.79
CA ILE A 49 -6.82 -3.17 11.47
C ILE A 49 -5.87 -4.26 11.95
N MET A 50 -4.58 -4.17 11.60
CA MET A 50 -3.57 -5.15 12.02
C MET A 50 -3.49 -5.24 13.55
N LYS A 51 -3.51 -4.11 14.25
CA LYS A 51 -3.48 -4.09 15.72
C LYS A 51 -4.75 -4.65 16.35
N PHE A 52 -5.90 -4.48 15.70
CA PHE A 52 -7.14 -5.10 16.14
C PHE A 52 -7.09 -6.63 15.97
N VAL A 53 -6.69 -7.10 14.79
CA VAL A 53 -6.55 -8.53 14.47
C VAL A 53 -5.53 -9.21 15.40
N ASP A 54 -4.38 -8.57 15.62
CA ASP A 54 -3.34 -9.08 16.50
C ASP A 54 -3.83 -9.28 17.94
N LYS A 55 -4.72 -8.41 18.41
CA LYS A 55 -5.32 -8.52 19.76
C LYS A 55 -6.44 -9.54 19.87
N THR A 56 -7.14 -9.87 18.78
CA THR A 56 -8.31 -10.75 18.83
C THR A 56 -7.96 -12.20 18.52
N ILE A 57 -7.18 -12.43 17.46
CA ILE A 57 -6.84 -13.77 16.98
C ILE A 57 -5.33 -14.03 16.91
N GLY A 58 -4.51 -12.97 16.94
CA GLY A 58 -3.06 -13.06 16.73
C GLY A 58 -2.71 -13.03 15.24
N LEU A 59 -1.75 -12.19 14.85
CA LEU A 59 -1.38 -12.00 13.44
C LEU A 59 -0.18 -12.85 13.00
N ARG A 60 0.72 -13.19 13.92
CA ARG A 60 1.96 -13.95 13.64
C ARG A 60 1.92 -15.29 14.37
N VAL A 61 2.47 -16.31 13.72
CA VAL A 61 2.69 -17.63 14.33
C VAL A 61 3.70 -17.56 15.48
N THR A 62 3.72 -18.60 16.31
CA THR A 62 4.71 -18.69 17.40
C THR A 62 6.14 -18.85 16.85
N PRO A 63 7.18 -18.40 17.58
CA PRO A 63 8.58 -18.56 17.15
C PRO A 63 8.96 -20.01 16.84
N GLU A 64 8.43 -20.96 17.60
CA GLU A 64 8.68 -22.39 17.39
C GLU A 64 8.06 -22.91 16.08
N GLN A 65 6.87 -22.42 15.72
CA GLN A 65 6.25 -22.74 14.42
C GLN A 65 7.00 -22.08 13.26
N GLU A 66 7.50 -20.86 13.46
CA GLU A 66 8.30 -20.14 12.47
C GLU A 66 9.64 -20.86 12.21
N GLU A 67 10.29 -21.40 13.25
CA GLU A 67 11.54 -22.17 13.14
C GLU A 67 11.33 -23.54 12.47
N ARG A 68 10.22 -24.22 12.77
CA ARG A 68 9.88 -25.52 12.17
C ARG A 68 9.43 -25.41 10.70
N GLY A 69 9.04 -24.20 10.27
CA GLY A 69 8.50 -23.91 8.95
C GLY A 69 6.97 -23.94 8.93
N LEU A 70 6.39 -22.95 8.24
CA LEU A 70 4.93 -22.78 8.08
C LEU A 70 4.29 -23.91 7.28
N ASP A 71 5.01 -24.46 6.28
CA ASP A 71 4.52 -25.60 5.50
C ASP A 71 4.25 -26.81 6.42
N VAL A 72 5.18 -27.10 7.35
CA VAL A 72 5.04 -28.21 8.30
C VAL A 72 4.05 -27.88 9.40
N SER A 73 4.02 -26.64 9.88
CA SER A 73 3.25 -26.23 11.05
C SER A 73 1.77 -25.95 10.73
N ASP A 74 1.48 -25.29 9.60
CA ASP A 74 0.14 -24.83 9.24
C ASP A 74 -0.48 -25.66 8.09
N HIS A 75 0.34 -26.23 7.20
CA HIS A 75 -0.13 -26.98 6.03
C HIS A 75 0.17 -28.49 6.11
N ASN A 76 0.87 -28.93 7.16
CA ASN A 76 1.31 -30.31 7.39
C ASN A 76 2.01 -30.94 6.16
N GLU A 77 2.70 -30.12 5.38
CA GLU A 77 3.41 -30.50 4.17
C GLU A 77 4.91 -30.19 4.26
N ARG A 78 5.70 -30.90 3.47
CA ARG A 78 7.13 -30.59 3.28
C ARG A 78 7.33 -30.26 1.80
N ALA A 79 7.75 -29.03 1.50
CA ALA A 79 8.00 -28.60 0.12
C ALA A 79 9.05 -29.45 -0.62
N TYR A 80 9.97 -30.07 0.12
CA TYR A 80 10.97 -30.99 -0.44
C TYR A 80 11.03 -32.28 0.40
N ASN A 81 10.80 -33.41 -0.27
CA ASN A 81 11.11 -34.74 0.23
C ASN A 81 12.35 -35.23 -0.54
N ASN A 82 13.49 -35.34 0.14
CA ASN A 82 14.61 -36.19 -0.28
C ASN A 82 14.69 -37.38 0.66
#